data_AF-A0A5B0G3B1-F1
#
_entry.id   AF-A0A5B0G3B1-F1
#
_cell.length_a   1.000
_cell.length_b   1.000
_cell.length_c   1.000
_cell.angle_alpha   90.00
_cell.angle_beta   90.00
_cell.angle_gamma   90.00
#
_symmetry.space_group_name_H-M   'P 1'
#
loop_
_entity.id
_entity.type
_entity.pdbx_description
1 polymer ?
#
loop_
_entity_poly.entity_id
_entity_poly.type
_entity_poly.pdbx_seq_one_letter_code
_entity_poly.pdbx_strand_id
1 'polypeptide(L)'
;GLGWGGYKVWKAVDPFATTEPEGCRVVVLGQSYDLDLEQSQNAAIITAESIRRGLPTRAAAIALTTAMQESKLRNIDYGDRDSLGLFQQRPSQ
;
A
#
# COMPACT_ATOMS: atom_id res chain seq x y z
N GLY A 1 13.98 -22.26 37.04
CA GLY A 1 14.79 -23.33 36.43
C GLY A 1 15.23 -22.91 35.04
N LEU A 2 16.43 -23.29 34.63
CA LEU A 2 17.19 -22.83 33.45
C LEU A 2 16.39 -22.62 32.14
N GLY A 3 15.32 -23.40 31.91
CA GLY A 3 14.46 -23.26 30.73
C GLY A 3 13.78 -21.90 30.56
N TRP A 4 13.42 -21.21 31.65
CA TRP A 4 12.81 -19.87 31.56
C TRP A 4 13.82 -18.81 31.12
N GLY A 5 15.05 -18.89 31.62
CA GLY A 5 16.14 -18.00 31.22
C GLY A 5 16.52 -18.22 29.75
N GLY A 6 16.66 -19.48 29.34
CA GLY A 6 16.93 -19.85 27.94
C GLY A 6 15.82 -19.41 26.99
N TYR A 7 14.54 -19.59 27.37
CA TYR A 7 13.39 -19.13 26.59
C TYR A 7 13.38 -17.60 26.41
N LYS A 8 13.71 -16.84 27.47
CA LYS A 8 13.81 -15.38 27.39
C LYS A 8 14.95 -14.92 26.48
N VAL A 9 16.10 -15.58 26.54
CA VAL A 9 17.24 -15.29 25.66
C VAL A 9 16.89 -15.63 24.21
N TRP A 10 16.34 -16.82 23.95
CA TRP A 10 15.92 -17.25 22.62
C TRP A 10 14.93 -16.26 22.00
N LYS A 11 13.89 -15.84 22.73
CA LYS A 11 12.91 -14.87 22.21
C LYS A 11 13.48 -13.46 21.96
N ALA A 12 14.58 -13.08 22.62
CA ALA A 12 15.22 -11.79 22.44
C ALA A 12 16.19 -11.76 21.25
N VAL A 13 16.67 -12.93 20.81
CA VAL A 13 17.64 -13.07 19.70
C VAL A 13 17.08 -13.84 18.51
N ASP A 14 15.80 -14.24 18.55
CA ASP A 14 15.14 -14.97 17.49
C ASP A 14 15.12 -14.12 16.21
N PRO A 15 15.92 -14.48 15.19
CA PRO A 15 16.03 -13.71 13.96
C PRO A 15 14.76 -13.80 13.10
N PHE A 16 13.79 -14.65 13.49
CA PHE A 16 12.50 -14.80 12.82
C PHE A 16 11.36 -14.09 13.56
N ALA A 17 11.60 -13.53 14.75
CA ALA A 17 10.59 -12.80 15.52
C ALA A 17 10.27 -11.41 14.95
N THR A 18 11.12 -10.88 14.07
CA THR A 18 10.84 -9.66 13.30
C THR A 18 10.06 -10.01 12.04
N THR A 19 8.78 -10.28 12.18
CA THR A 19 7.87 -10.18 11.03
C THR A 19 7.68 -8.69 10.76
N GLU A 20 8.52 -8.11 9.90
CA GLU A 20 8.21 -6.81 9.31
C GLU A 20 6.82 -6.93 8.67
N PRO A 21 5.86 -6.05 8.99
CA PRO A 21 4.53 -6.15 8.40
C PRO A 21 4.63 -5.99 6.89
N GLU A 22 4.03 -6.92 6.13
CA GLU A 22 3.96 -6.83 4.68
C GLU A 22 3.14 -5.58 4.28
N GLY A 23 3.81 -4.56 3.72
CA GLY A 23 3.16 -3.30 3.37
C GLY A 23 4.07 -2.09 3.48
N CYS A 24 3.47 -0.90 3.59
CA CYS A 24 4.17 0.37 3.69
C CYS A 24 3.47 1.29 4.70
N ARG A 25 4.24 1.90 5.61
CA ARG A 25 3.76 2.98 6.46
C ARG A 25 4.12 4.33 5.85
N VAL A 26 3.11 5.16 5.62
CA VAL A 26 3.27 6.53 5.12
C VAL A 26 3.01 7.52 6.24
N VAL A 27 3.91 8.49 6.44
CA VAL A 27 3.76 9.55 7.44
C VAL A 27 3.58 10.90 6.74
N VAL A 28 2.44 11.55 6.96
CA VAL A 28 2.10 12.85 6.36
C VAL A 28 1.58 13.77 7.46
N LEU A 29 2.21 14.94 7.62
CA LEU A 29 1.82 15.94 8.63
C LEU A 29 1.67 15.36 10.06
N GLY A 30 2.53 14.40 10.42
CA GLY A 30 2.49 13.73 11.72
C GLY A 30 1.39 12.67 11.88
N GLN A 31 0.63 12.38 10.83
CA GLN A 31 -0.32 11.26 10.77
C GLN A 31 0.32 10.07 10.06
N SER A 32 0.16 8.87 10.63
CA SER A 32 0.62 7.62 10.02
C SER A 32 -0.52 6.85 9.38
N TYR A 33 -0.31 6.38 8.17
CA TYR A 33 -1.22 5.50 7.44
C TYR A 33 -0.49 4.22 7.09
N ASP A 34 -1.06 3.08 7.47
CA ASP A 34 -0.55 1.77 7.11
C ASP A 34 -1.28 1.28 5.86
N LEU A 35 -0.52 1.07 4.79
CA LEU A 35 -0.98 0.45 3.55
C LEU A 35 -0.61 -1.02 3.60
N ASP A 36 -1.55 -1.89 3.29
CA ASP A 36 -1.23 -3.31 3.10
C ASP A 36 -0.42 -3.53 1.81
N LEU A 37 -0.06 -4.79 1.55
CA LEU A 37 0.73 -5.16 0.39
C LEU A 37 0.07 -4.77 -0.95
N GLU A 38 -1.24 -5.00 -1.12
CA GLU A 38 -1.96 -4.67 -2.37
C GLU A 38 -1.95 -3.16 -2.61
N GLN A 39 -2.33 -2.38 -1.59
CA GLN A 39 -2.38 -0.92 -1.69
C GLN A 39 -0.99 -0.34 -1.97
N SER A 40 0.05 -0.89 -1.33
CA SER A 40 1.44 -0.47 -1.52
C SER A 40 1.93 -0.78 -2.94
N GLN A 41 1.63 -1.98 -3.45
CA GLN A 41 1.98 -2.38 -4.82
C GLN A 41 1.30 -1.51 -5.87
N ASN A 42 -0.01 -1.26 -5.73
CA ASN A 42 -0.75 -0.43 -6.66
C ASN A 42 -0.25 1.03 -6.65
N ALA A 43 0.03 1.60 -5.47
CA ALA A 43 0.61 2.93 -5.36
C ALA A 43 2.00 3.02 -6.02
N ALA A 44 2.83 1.98 -5.86
CA ALA A 44 4.14 1.90 -6.51
C ALA A 44 4.01 1.85 -8.03
N ILE A 45 3.07 1.05 -8.57
CA ILE A 45 2.82 0.94 -10.01
C ILE A 45 2.35 2.28 -10.60
N ILE A 46 1.39 2.96 -9.97
CA ILE A 46 0.89 4.28 -10.42
C ILE A 46 2.04 5.30 -10.51
N THR A 47 2.90 5.33 -9.48
CA THR A 47 4.04 6.24 -9.41
C THR A 47 5.10 5.89 -10.44
N ALA A 48 5.47 4.61 -10.54
CA ALA A 48 6.45 4.11 -11.50
C ALA A 48 6.01 4.38 -12.94
N GLU A 49 4.70 4.26 -13.23
CA GLU A 49 4.19 4.53 -14.57
C GLU A 49 4.23 6.01 -14.92
N SER A 50 3.94 6.88 -13.97
CA SER A 50 4.08 8.33 -14.16
C SER A 50 5.53 8.70 -14.48
N ILE A 51 6.49 8.09 -13.79
CA ILE A 51 7.93 8.27 -14.04
C ILE A 51 8.31 7.71 -15.41
N ARG A 52 7.90 6.48 -15.76
CA ARG A 52 8.17 5.87 -17.08
C ARG A 52 7.72 6.75 -18.24
N ARG A 53 6.56 7.39 -18.09
CA ARG A 53 5.99 8.28 -19.11
C ARG A 53 6.60 9.68 -19.12
N GLY A 54 7.56 9.98 -18.24
CA GLY A 54 8.16 11.31 -18.12
C GLY A 54 7.15 12.38 -17.68
N LEU A 55 6.08 11.99 -16.98
CA LEU A 55 5.06 12.92 -16.53
C LEU A 55 5.57 13.75 -15.35
N PRO A 56 5.06 14.99 -15.16
CA PRO A 56 5.36 15.77 -13.97
C PRO A 56 4.99 15.02 -12.69
N THR A 57 5.72 15.21 -11.60
CA THR A 57 5.42 14.60 -10.28
C THR A 57 3.98 14.82 -9.83
N ARG A 58 3.39 15.96 -10.21
CA ARG A 58 1.98 16.27 -9.95
C ARG A 58 1.02 15.25 -10.57
N ALA A 59 1.36 14.64 -11.70
CA ALA A 59 0.53 13.62 -12.34
C ALA A 59 0.43 12.35 -11.48
N ALA A 60 1.56 11.90 -10.91
CA ALA A 60 1.57 10.78 -9.96
C ALA A 60 0.72 11.10 -8.72
N ALA A 61 0.86 12.31 -8.17
CA ALA A 61 0.07 12.74 -7.02
C ALA A 61 -1.43 12.74 -7.32
N ILE A 62 -1.85 13.30 -8.45
CA ILE A 62 -3.26 13.29 -8.89
C ILE A 62 -3.75 11.85 -9.00
N ALA A 63 -3.04 10.99 -9.75
CA ALA A 63 -3.42 9.60 -9.95
C ALA A 63 -3.53 8.82 -8.63
N LEU A 64 -2.57 8.99 -7.71
CA LEU A 64 -2.63 8.38 -6.38
C LEU A 64 -3.84 8.87 -5.60
N THR A 65 -4.09 10.18 -5.54
CA THR A 65 -5.25 10.72 -4.82
C THR A 65 -6.57 10.27 -5.42
N THR A 66 -6.67 10.19 -6.76
CA THR A 66 -7.85 9.66 -7.43
C THR A 66 -8.05 8.19 -7.07
N ALA A 67 -7.03 7.33 -7.20
CA ALA A 67 -7.17 5.91 -6.87
C ALA A 67 -7.45 5.67 -5.37
N MET A 68 -6.95 6.53 -4.49
CA MET A 68 -7.30 6.51 -3.07
C MET A 68 -8.79 6.83 -2.84
N GLN A 69 -9.33 7.84 -3.53
CA GLN A 69 -10.73 8.25 -3.39
C GLN A 69 -11.71 7.28 -4.06
N GLU A 70 -11.33 6.72 -5.21
CA GLU A 70 -12.20 5.86 -6.01
C GLU A 70 -12.23 4.41 -5.48
N SER A 71 -11.08 3.86 -5.07
CA SER A 71 -11.00 2.44 -4.68
C SER A 71 -10.15 2.15 -3.45
N LYS A 72 -9.66 3.19 -2.75
CA LYS A 72 -8.68 3.05 -1.65
C LYS A 72 -7.42 2.29 -2.09
N LEU A 73 -6.96 2.52 -3.32
CA LEU A 73 -5.81 1.85 -3.96
C LEU A 73 -5.99 0.34 -4.17
N ARG A 74 -7.23 -0.14 -4.25
CA ARG A 74 -7.51 -1.55 -4.56
C ARG A 74 -8.01 -1.73 -5.98
N ASN A 75 -7.68 -2.88 -6.58
CA ASN A 75 -8.20 -3.22 -7.89
C ASN A 75 -9.53 -3.99 -7.74
N ILE A 76 -10.63 -3.26 -7.60
CA ILE A 76 -11.97 -3.82 -7.36
C ILE A 76 -12.77 -4.02 -8.65
N ASP A 77 -13.64 -5.03 -8.66
CA ASP A 77 -14.52 -5.40 -9.77
C ASP A 77 -15.97 -4.94 -9.58
N TYR A 78 -16.19 -4.02 -8.64
CA TYR A 78 -17.46 -3.39 -8.34
C TYR A 78 -17.31 -1.87 -8.22
N GLY A 79 -18.44 -1.17 -8.23
CA GLY A 79 -18.47 0.29 -8.22
C GLY A 79 -19.87 0.84 -8.47
N ASP A 80 -19.96 2.14 -8.75
CA ASP A 80 -21.20 2.70 -9.27
C ASP A 80 -21.41 2.26 -10.73
N ARG A 81 -22.56 1.63 -11.01
CA ARG A 81 -22.94 1.09 -12.32
C ARG A 81 -21.93 0.08 -12.86
N ASP A 82 -21.21 0.43 -13.92
CA ASP A 82 -20.23 -0.39 -14.64
C ASP A 82 -18.78 0.07 -14.37
N SER A 83 -18.57 0.84 -13.29
CA SER A 83 -17.23 1.30 -12.91
C SER A 83 -16.35 0.15 -12.43
N LEU A 84 -15.09 0.10 -12.87
CA LEU A 84 -14.13 -0.97 -12.52
C LEU A 84 -12.73 -0.43 -12.21
N GLY A 85 -12.01 -1.20 -11.40
CA GLY A 85 -10.58 -1.06 -11.14
C GLY A 85 -10.20 0.13 -10.25
N LEU A 86 -8.90 0.45 -10.26
CA LEU A 86 -8.26 1.46 -9.40
C LEU A 86 -8.84 2.86 -9.51
N PHE A 87 -9.28 3.25 -10.71
CA PHE A 87 -9.79 4.59 -10.99
C PHE A 87 -11.30 4.61 -11.19
N GLN A 88 -11.99 3.50 -10.93
CA GLN A 88 -13.43 3.36 -11.16
C GLN A 88 -13.84 3.87 -12.56
N GLN A 89 -13.07 3.46 -13.57
CA GLN A 89 -13.33 3.86 -14.96
C GLN A 89 -14.63 3.22 -15.42
N ARG A 90 -15.43 3.96 -16.19
CA ARG A 90 -16.69 3.48 -16.78
C ARG A 90 -16.47 3.18 -18.26
N PRO A 91 -16.37 1.90 -18.65
CA PRO A 91 -16.12 1.53 -20.04
C PRO A 91 -17.26 1.94 -20.99
N SER A 92 -18.47 2.12 -20.48
CA SER A 92 -19.61 2.57 -21.30
C SER A 92 -19.59 4.04 -21.71
N GLN A 93 -18.63 4.84 -21.22
CA GLN A 93 -18.49 6.26 -21.57
C GLN A 93 -17.54 6.50 -22.74
#